data_AF-A0AB36SWT7-F1
#
_entry.id   AF-A0AB36SWT7-F1
#
_cell.length_a   1.000
_cell.length_b   1.000
_cell.length_c   1.000
_cell.angle_alpha   90.00
_cell.angle_beta   90.00
_cell.angle_gamma   90.00
#
_symmetry.space_group_name_H-M   'P 1'
#
loop_
_entity.id
_entity.type
_entity.pdbx_description
1 polymer ?
#
loop_
_entity_poly.entity_id
_entity_poly.type
_entity_poly.pdbx_seq_one_letter_code
_entity_poly.pdbx_strand_id
1 'polypeptide(L)'
;MSGEAGEVADIVKKAIFHGHGFDPAHCPGEEEGNTHKIALELGDILYYISIMSHEMGYTLEDIAQMNISKLATRYPEGFSREASQARVDVK
;
A
#
# COMPACT_ATOMS: atom_id res chain seq x y z
N MET A 1 2.18 -3.95 12.06
CA MET A 1 1.28 -3.70 10.91
C MET A 1 0.26 -2.59 11.15
N SER A 2 -0.66 -2.69 12.13
CA SER A 2 -1.71 -1.65 12.31
C SER A 2 -1.18 -0.28 12.77
N GLY A 3 -0.03 -0.24 13.47
CA GLY A 3 0.66 1.00 13.84
C GLY A 3 1.21 1.71 12.60
N GLU A 4 2.12 1.05 11.86
CA GLU A 4 2.77 1.61 10.67
C GLU A 4 1.77 2.05 9.58
N ALA A 5 0.72 1.25 9.36
CA ALA A 5 -0.34 1.64 8.43
C ALA A 5 -1.08 2.94 8.88
N GLY A 6 -1.19 3.17 10.19
CA GLY A 6 -1.70 4.40 10.77
C GLY A 6 -0.73 5.58 10.60
N GLU A 7 0.58 5.34 10.71
CA GLU A 7 1.60 6.36 10.49
C GLU A 7 1.63 6.82 9.02
N VAL A 8 1.61 5.87 8.07
CA VAL A 8 1.43 6.20 6.63
C VAL A 8 0.16 7.01 6.42
N ALA A 9 -0.97 6.58 7.01
CA ALA A 9 -2.25 7.25 6.85
C ALA A 9 -2.23 8.69 7.41
N ASP A 10 -1.55 8.93 8.52
CA ASP A 10 -1.43 10.27 9.11
C ASP A 10 -0.56 11.20 8.24
N ILE A 11 0.57 10.71 7.71
CA ILE A 11 1.42 11.51 6.83
C ILE A 11 0.68 11.83 5.53
N VAL A 12 0.03 10.85 4.90
CA VAL A 12 -0.78 11.07 3.68
C VAL A 12 -1.93 12.04 3.97
N LYS A 13 -2.57 11.93 5.13
CA LYS A 13 -3.64 12.84 5.53
C LYS A 13 -3.14 14.29 5.61
N LYS A 14 -2.01 14.51 6.28
CA LYS A 14 -1.40 15.84 6.42
C LYS A 14 -0.95 16.40 5.07
N ALA A 15 -0.33 15.57 4.24
CA ALA A 15 0.16 15.98 2.92
C ALA A 15 -0.99 16.43 1.99
N ILE A 16 -2.05 15.61 1.89
CA ILE A 16 -3.13 15.84 0.91
C ILE A 16 -4.25 16.73 1.46
N PHE A 17 -4.73 16.48 2.68
CA PHE A 17 -5.94 17.15 3.20
C PHE A 17 -5.65 18.38 4.05
N HIS A 18 -4.44 18.53 4.60
CA HIS A 18 -4.04 19.72 5.35
C HIS A 18 -3.11 20.65 4.55
N GLY A 19 -2.82 20.32 3.29
CA GLY A 19 -2.05 21.18 2.38
C GLY A 19 -0.57 21.27 2.70
N HIS A 20 0.00 20.34 3.49
CA HIS A 20 1.44 20.30 3.74
C HIS A 20 2.25 19.85 2.50
N GLY A 21 1.60 19.25 1.50
CA GLY A 21 2.28 18.69 0.34
C GLY A 21 3.19 17.50 0.70
N PHE A 22 3.89 16.97 -0.29
CA PHE A 22 5.00 16.03 -0.08
C PHE A 22 6.29 16.83 -0.26
N ASP A 23 7.01 17.07 0.84
CA ASP A 23 8.17 17.95 0.89
C ASP A 23 9.34 17.24 1.62
N PRO A 24 10.52 17.08 0.97
CA PRO A 24 10.73 17.32 -0.45
C PRO A 24 9.87 16.37 -1.29
N ALA A 25 9.49 16.84 -2.48
CA ALA A 25 8.95 15.96 -3.50
C ALA A 25 9.98 14.85 -3.75
N HIS A 26 9.53 13.60 -3.89
CA HIS A 26 10.38 12.41 -3.91
C HIS A 26 11.72 12.63 -4.65
N CYS A 27 12.80 12.70 -3.88
CA CYS A 27 14.18 12.70 -4.35
C CYS A 27 14.86 11.42 -3.86
N PRO A 28 15.14 10.44 -4.73
CA PRO A 28 15.93 9.27 -4.36
C PRO A 28 17.28 9.69 -3.76
N GLY A 29 17.59 9.24 -2.54
CA GLY A 29 18.83 9.57 -1.83
C GLY A 29 18.75 10.77 -0.88
N GLU A 30 17.60 11.44 -0.79
CA GLU A 30 17.34 12.41 0.28
C GLU A 30 16.62 11.75 1.46
N GLU A 31 17.16 11.96 2.66
CA GLU A 31 16.65 11.41 3.93
C GLU A 31 15.83 12.43 4.74
N GLU A 32 15.53 13.58 4.13
CA GLU A 32 14.77 14.65 4.77
C GLU A 32 13.29 14.64 4.35
N GLY A 33 12.44 15.19 5.23
CA GLY A 33 11.04 15.47 4.93
C GLY A 33 10.05 14.30 5.05
N ASN A 34 8.82 14.53 4.61
CA ASN A 34 7.70 13.62 4.88
C ASN A 34 7.63 12.43 3.91
N THR A 35 8.20 12.56 2.72
CA THR A 35 8.30 11.48 1.72
C THR A 35 9.22 10.36 2.20
N HIS A 36 10.37 10.70 2.81
CA HIS A 36 11.29 9.71 3.38
C HIS A 36 10.64 8.95 4.54
N LYS A 37 9.91 9.65 5.42
CA LYS A 37 9.16 9.01 6.52
C LYS A 37 8.13 7.99 6.00
N ILE A 38 7.36 8.34 4.97
CA ILE A 38 6.45 7.38 4.33
C ILE A 38 7.21 6.16 3.81
N ALA A 39 8.38 6.35 3.20
CA ALA A 39 9.17 5.24 2.68
C ALA A 39 9.65 4.27 3.79
N LEU A 40 10.04 4.79 4.97
CA LEU A 40 10.39 3.97 6.13
C LEU A 40 9.19 3.13 6.60
N GLU A 41 8.03 3.77 6.79
CA GLU A 41 6.80 3.08 7.21
C GLU A 41 6.33 2.03 6.19
N LEU A 42 6.46 2.32 4.88
CA LEU A 42 6.21 1.35 3.82
C LEU A 42 7.19 0.17 3.88
N GLY A 43 8.44 0.43 4.27
CA GLY A 43 9.45 -0.60 4.52
C GLY A 43 9.06 -1.52 5.67
N ASP A 44 8.59 -0.98 6.78
CA ASP A 44 8.12 -1.77 7.92
C ASP A 44 6.88 -2.60 7.57
N ILE A 45 5.94 -2.04 6.79
CA ILE A 45 4.80 -2.79 6.24
C ILE A 45 5.31 -3.95 5.37
N LEU A 46 6.24 -3.70 4.46
CA LEU A 46 6.81 -4.73 3.57
C LEU A 46 7.52 -5.83 4.38
N TYR A 47 8.23 -5.47 5.44
CA TYR A 47 8.87 -6.42 6.35
C TYR A 47 7.86 -7.37 6.99
N TYR A 48 6.75 -6.83 7.52
CA TYR A 48 5.68 -7.67 8.07
C TYR A 48 5.05 -8.59 7.01
N ILE A 49 4.79 -8.08 5.81
CA ILE A 49 4.26 -8.89 4.70
C ILE A 49 5.24 -10.02 4.36
N SER A 50 6.53 -9.72 4.28
CA SER A 50 7.58 -10.71 3.97
C SER A 50 7.62 -11.83 5.01
N ILE A 51 7.61 -11.48 6.31
CA ILE A 51 7.61 -12.48 7.38
C ILE A 51 6.37 -13.35 7.30
N MET A 52 5.18 -12.74 7.23
CA MET A 52 3.93 -13.50 7.19
C MET A 52 3.84 -14.41 5.96
N SER A 53 4.31 -13.93 4.80
CA SER A 53 4.33 -14.73 3.57
C SER A 53 5.22 -15.95 3.76
N HIS A 54 6.44 -15.76 4.27
CA HIS A 54 7.38 -16.83 4.56
C HIS A 54 6.81 -17.86 5.54
N GLU A 55 6.25 -17.41 6.67
CA GLU A 55 5.66 -18.31 7.68
C GLU A 55 4.46 -19.11 7.14
N MET A 56 3.74 -18.56 6.16
CA MET A 56 2.64 -19.24 5.48
C MET A 56 3.10 -20.10 4.29
N GLY A 57 4.40 -20.14 3.98
CA GLY A 57 4.96 -20.91 2.86
C GLY A 57 4.74 -20.27 1.49
N TYR A 58 4.47 -18.97 1.43
CA TYR A 58 4.33 -18.19 0.20
C TYR A 58 5.53 -17.28 -0.04
N THR A 59 5.84 -17.04 -1.30
CA THR A 59 6.73 -15.95 -1.72
C THR A 59 5.96 -14.64 -1.81
N LEU A 60 6.67 -13.51 -1.78
CA LEU A 60 6.06 -12.19 -2.06
C LEU A 60 5.45 -12.13 -3.47
N GLU A 61 6.04 -12.86 -4.43
CA GLU A 61 5.51 -12.99 -5.79
C GLU A 61 4.16 -13.71 -5.79
N ASP A 62 4.01 -14.80 -5.03
CA ASP A 62 2.73 -15.50 -4.89
C ASP A 62 1.65 -14.55 -4.34
N ILE A 63 1.97 -13.80 -3.27
CA ILE A 63 1.05 -12.82 -2.69
C ILE A 63 0.65 -11.75 -3.72
N ALA A 64 1.61 -11.22 -4.47
CA ALA A 64 1.35 -10.23 -5.51
C ALA A 64 0.47 -10.79 -6.62
N GLN A 65 0.78 -11.99 -7.12
CA GLN A 65 0.04 -12.62 -8.21
C GLN A 65 -1.41 -12.96 -7.80
N MET A 66 -1.61 -13.47 -6.58
CA MET A 66 -2.95 -13.69 -6.03
C MET A 66 -3.74 -12.39 -5.93
N ASN A 67 -3.09 -11.28 -5.55
CA ASN A 67 -3.74 -9.97 -5.50
C ASN A 67 -4.14 -9.47 -6.89
N ILE A 68 -3.23 -9.58 -7.87
CA ILE A 68 -3.48 -9.20 -9.27
C ILE A 68 -4.66 -10.00 -9.84
N SER A 69 -4.65 -11.32 -9.69
CA SER A 69 -5.73 -12.18 -10.20
C SER A 69 -7.10 -11.86 -9.57
N LYS A 70 -7.11 -11.58 -8.26
CA LYS A 70 -8.31 -11.12 -7.54
C LYS A 70 -8.81 -9.78 -8.07
N LEU A 71 -7.92 -8.81 -8.27
CA LEU A 71 -8.28 -7.49 -8.78
C LEU A 71 -8.73 -7.53 -10.24
N ALA A 72 -8.10 -8.35 -11.09
CA ALA A 72 -8.51 -8.56 -12.47
C ALA A 72 -9.92 -9.18 -12.57
N THR A 73 -10.25 -10.10 -11.65
CA THR A 73 -11.60 -10.64 -11.53
C THR A 73 -12.60 -9.56 -11.11
N ARG A 74 -12.22 -8.68 -10.18
CA ARG A 74 -13.09 -7.60 -9.71
C ARG A 74 -13.26 -6.48 -10.75
N TYR A 75 -12.21 -6.17 -11.51
CA TYR A 75 -12.11 -5.01 -12.37
C TYR A 75 -11.65 -5.39 -13.79
N PRO A 76 -12.44 -6.18 -14.55
CA PRO A 76 -12.04 -6.67 -15.87
C PRO A 76 -11.80 -5.53 -16.88
N GLU A 77 -12.54 -4.44 -16.76
CA GLU A 77 -12.44 -3.24 -17.62
C GLU A 77 -11.75 -2.06 -16.88
N GLY A 78 -10.98 -2.37 -15.82
CA GLY A 78 -10.42 -1.37 -14.93
C GLY A 78 -11.37 -0.95 -13.79
N PHE A 79 -10.93 0.00 -12.96
CA PHE A 79 -11.64 0.38 -11.76
C PHE A 79 -12.98 1.06 -12.06
N SER A 80 -14.06 0.56 -11.43
CA SER A 80 -15.35 1.24 -11.36
C SER A 80 -15.90 1.20 -9.94
N ARG A 81 -16.66 2.24 -9.54
CA ARG A 81 -17.27 2.31 -8.20
C ARG A 81 -18.26 1.17 -8.00
N GLU A 82 -18.99 0.84 -9.04
CA GLU A 82 -20.01 -0.20 -9.07
C GLU A 82 -19.38 -1.57 -8.82
N ALA A 83 -18.29 -1.90 -9.52
CA ALA A 83 -17.56 -3.14 -9.30
C ALA A 83 -16.90 -3.20 -7.91
N SER A 84 -16.45 -2.04 -7.40
CA SER A 84 -15.88 -1.91 -6.06
C SER A 84 -16.91 -2.24 -4.96
N GLN A 85 -18.17 -1.84 -5.16
CA GLN A 85 -19.29 -2.14 -4.26
C GLN A 85 -19.77 -3.59 -4.41
N ALA A 86 -19.85 -4.10 -5.65
CA ALA A 86 -20.37 -5.44 -5.92
C ALA A 86 -19.46 -6.58 -5.42
N ARG A 87 -18.13 -6.38 -5.38
CA ARG A 87 -17.15 -7.31 -4.78
C ARG A 87 -17.27 -8.76 -5.31
N VAL A 88 -17.45 -8.91 -6.62
CA VAL A 88 -17.71 -10.20 -7.31
C VAL A 88 -16.61 -11.26 -7.17
N ASP A 89 -15.43 -10.87 -6.69
CA ASP A 89 -14.28 -11.73 -6.40
C ASP A 89 -14.35 -12.41 -5.03
N VAL A 90 -15.26 -11.98 -4.14
CA VAL A 90 -15.45 -12.59 -2.82
C VAL A 90 -16.60 -13.60 -2.93
N LYS A 91 -16.28 -14.89 -2.87
CA LYS A 91 -17.25 -15.97 -2.70
C LYS A 91 -17.47 -16.27 -1.22
#